data_AF-W7YIV4-F1
#
_entry.id   AF-W7YIV4-F1
#
_cell.length_a   1.000
_cell.length_b   1.000
_cell.length_c   1.000
_cell.angle_alpha   90.00
_cell.angle_beta   90.00
_cell.angle_gamma   90.00
#
_symmetry.space_group_name_H-M   'P 1'
#
loop_
_entity.id
_entity.type
_entity.pdbx_description
1 polymer ?
#
loop_
_entity_poly.entity_id
_entity_poly.type
_entity_poly.pdbx_seq_one_letter_code
_entity_poly.pdbx_strand_id
1 'polypeptide(L)' 'MKSIKVVKQDGSTLLSKEGTDLDILELTTYLRHERLEYQGNTAYIYLKAY' A
#
# COMPACT_ATOMS: atom_id res chain seq x y z
N MET A 1 11.71 5.36 -8.06
CA MET A 1 10.71 5.68 -7.03
C MET A 1 9.34 5.26 -7.52
N LYS A 2 8.51 4.77 -6.61
CA LYS A 2 7.14 4.28 -6.86
C LYS A 2 6.18 5.08 -5.99
N SER A 3 4.96 5.26 -6.50
CA SER A 3 3.87 5.79 -5.69
C SER A 3 3.29 4.66 -4.85
N ILE A 4 3.15 4.84 -3.54
CA ILE A 4 2.65 3.84 -2.61
C ILE A 4 1.37 4.38 -1.99
N LYS A 5 0.27 3.64 -2.15
CA LYS A 5 -1.03 3.96 -1.57
C LYS A 5 -1.47 2.85 -0.63
N VAL A 6 -1.76 3.21 0.61
CA VAL A 6 -2.39 2.30 1.58
C VAL A 6 -3.88 2.58 1.58
N VAL A 7 -4.67 1.56 1.29
CA VAL A 7 -6.12 1.67 1.03
C VAL A 7 -6.88 0.88 2.10
N LYS A 8 -7.89 1.52 2.68
CA LYS A 8 -8.81 0.92 3.65
C LYS A 8 -9.87 0.05 2.96
N GLN A 9 -10.66 -0.69 3.72
CA GLN A 9 -11.70 -1.55 3.15
C GLN A 9 -12.83 -0.77 2.47
N ASP A 10 -13.09 0.45 2.93
CA ASP A 10 -14.05 1.38 2.30
C ASP A 10 -13.53 1.99 0.98
N GLY A 11 -12.32 1.63 0.54
CA GLY A 11 -11.67 2.13 -0.67
C GLY A 11 -11.00 3.49 -0.49
N SER A 12 -11.10 4.13 0.68
CA SER A 12 -10.41 5.38 0.96
C SER A 12 -8.90 5.16 1.12
N THR A 13 -8.12 6.16 0.70
CA THR A 13 -6.66 6.13 0.88
C THR A 13 -6.32 6.63 2.28
N LEU A 14 -5.71 5.77 3.09
CA LEU A 14 -5.18 6.12 4.41
C LEU A 14 -3.88 6.93 4.29
N LEU A 15 -3.01 6.52 3.37
CA LEU A 15 -1.69 7.10 3.16
C LEU A 15 -1.34 7.06 1.67
N SER A 16 -0.71 8.13 1.18
CA SER A 16 -0.08 8.18 -0.14
C SER A 16 1.31 8.78 -0.01
N LYS A 17 2.35 8.06 -0.42
CA LYS A 17 3.74 8.57 -0.43
C LYS A 17 4.52 8.05 -1.63
N GLU A 18 5.55 8.78 -2.05
CA GLU A 18 6.56 8.22 -2.93
C GLU A 18 7.57 7.41 -2.10
N GLY A 19 8.07 6.31 -2.65
CA GLY A 19 9.03 5.45 -1.97
C GLY A 19 9.73 4.48 -2.89
N THR A 20 10.37 3.50 -2.27
CA THR A 20 11.10 2.42 -2.92
C THR A 20 10.40 1.09 -2.73
N ASP A 21 10.90 0.04 -3.38
CA ASP A 21 10.42 -1.32 -3.13
C ASP A 21 10.66 -1.78 -1.69
N LEU A 22 11.68 -1.23 -1.01
CA LEU A 22 11.95 -1.51 0.40
C LEU A 22 10.85 -0.92 1.29
N ASP A 23 10.37 0.30 1.01
CA ASP A 23 9.24 0.90 1.72
C ASP A 23 7.96 0.05 1.58
N ILE A 24 7.73 -0.52 0.39
CA ILE A 24 6.57 -1.40 0.15
C ILE A 24 6.71 -2.67 0.99
N LEU A 25 7.90 -3.26 1.04
CA LEU A 25 8.17 -4.45 1.85
C LEU A 25 7.98 -4.17 3.35
N GLU A 26 8.47 -3.04 3.85
CA GLU A 26 8.29 -2.63 5.25
C GLU A 26 6.81 -2.45 5.59
N LEU A 27 6.06 -1.74 4.74
CA LEU A 27 4.63 -1.48 4.94
C LEU A 27 3.80 -2.77 4.89
N THR A 28 4.06 -3.65 3.93
CA THR A 28 3.34 -4.94 3.81
C THR A 28 3.68 -5.89 4.95
N THR A 29 4.88 -5.78 5.55
CA THR A 29 5.26 -6.57 6.73
C THR A 29 4.62 -6.04 8.01
N TYR A 30 4.59 -4.72 8.21
CA TYR A 30 4.07 -4.10 9.43
C TYR A 30 2.54 -4.04 9.47
N LEU A 31 1.90 -3.79 8.33
CA LEU A 31 0.45 -3.65 8.24
C LEU A 31 -0.22 -5.02 8.02
N ARG A 32 -1.33 -5.26 8.72
CA ARG A 32 -2.25 -6.34 8.37
C ARG A 32 -2.95 -6.01 7.05
N HIS A 33 -2.30 -6.37 5.96
CA HIS A 33 -2.84 -6.22 4.62
C HIS A 33 -3.48 -7.52 4.13
N GLU A 34 -4.43 -7.42 3.22
CA GLU A 34 -5.07 -8.55 2.55
C GLU A 34 -4.53 -8.75 1.13
N ARG A 35 -4.09 -7.67 0.49
CA ARG A 35 -3.73 -7.67 -0.92
C ARG A 35 -2.75 -6.56 -1.25
N LEU A 36 -1.77 -6.88 -2.09
CA LEU A 36 -0.88 -5.92 -2.74
C LEU A 36 -1.14 -5.97 -4.25
N GLU A 37 -1.42 -4.82 -4.86
CA GLU A 37 -1.58 -4.70 -6.31
C GLU A 37 -0.63 -3.64 -6.88
N TYR A 38 -0.19 -3.86 -8.11
CA TYR A 38 0.62 -2.89 -8.85
C TYR A 38 -0.15 -2.41 -10.07
N GLN A 39 -0.34 -1.09 -10.20
CA GLN A 39 -0.88 -0.46 -11.41
C GLN A 39 0.15 0.54 -11.93
N GLY A 40 0.85 0.15 -13.00
CA GLY A 40 1.99 0.90 -13.53
C GLY A 40 3.07 1.09 -12.46
N ASN A 41 3.39 2.35 -12.15
CA ASN A 41 4.38 2.69 -11.13
C ASN A 41 3.78 2.90 -9.72
N THR A 42 2.51 2.55 -9.52
CA THR A 42 1.83 2.68 -8.22
C THR A 42 1.62 1.31 -7.58
N ALA A 43 2.00 1.18 -6.31
CA ALA A 43 1.70 0.03 -5.47
C ALA A 43 0.53 0.38 -4.53
N TYR A 44 -0.46 -0.51 -4.47
CA TYR A 44 -1.65 -0.40 -3.63
C TYR A 44 -1.64 -1.50 -2.57
N ILE A 45 -1.58 -1.12 -1.30
CA ILE A 45 -1.60 -2.02 -0.15
C ILE A 45 -3.00 -1.92 0.48
N TYR A 46 -3.82 -2.96 0.30
CA TYR A 46 -5.18 -3.01 0.83
C TYR A 46 -5.18 -3.63 2.24
N LEU A 47 -5.78 -2.94 3.21
CA LEU A 47 -5.82 -3.36 4.61
C LEU A 47 -6.92 -4.40 4.87
N LYS A 48 -6.62 -5.38 5.73
CA LYS A 48 -7.54 -6.49 6.07
C LYS A 48 -8.60 -6.11 7.12
N ALA A 49 -8.43 -4.99 7.84
CA ALA A 49 -9.38 -4.49 8.83
C ALA A 49 -9.03 -3.03 9.17
N TYR A 50 -9.61 -2.05 8.46
CA TYR A 50 -9.54 -0.61 8.78
C TYR A 50 -10.52 0.20 7.92
#